data_AF-A0A371YIS9-F1
#
_entry.id   AF-A0A371YIS9-F1
#
_cell.length_a   1.000
_cell.length_b   1.000
_cell.length_c   1.000
_cell.angle_alpha   90.00
_cell.angle_beta   90.00
_cell.angle_gamma   90.00
#
_symmetry.space_group_name_H-M   'P 1'
#
loop_
_entity.id
_entity.type
_entity.pdbx_description
1 polymer ?
#
loop_
_entity_poly.entity_id
_entity_poly.type
_entity_poly.pdbx_seq_one_letter_code
_entity_poly.pdbx_strand_id
1 'polypeptide(L)' 'NSLSFLKNELIQTIEQHPKNAMKIAIQQVENALIEEALIICRGNITRTAKTLGINRATLQRRLKKGSCNEHSNRKIE' A
#
# COMPACT_ATOMS: atom_id res chain seq x y z
N ASN A 1 -1.91 -22.27 -3.27
CA ASN A 1 -1.40 -22.21 -1.88
C ASN A 1 -1.06 -20.73 -1.62
N SER A 2 -1.76 -20.01 -0.75
CA SER A 2 -1.65 -18.52 -0.68
C SER A 2 -0.21 -18.02 -0.45
N LEU A 3 0.58 -18.81 0.28
CA LEU A 3 2.00 -18.55 0.52
C LEU A 3 2.88 -18.59 -0.74
N SER A 4 2.54 -19.42 -1.74
CA SER A 4 3.34 -19.49 -2.97
C SER A 4 3.14 -18.27 -3.86
N PHE A 5 1.94 -17.68 -3.85
CA PHE A 5 1.63 -16.47 -4.61
C PHE A 5 2.42 -15.26 -4.07
N LEU A 6 2.32 -15.01 -2.76
CA LEU A 6 3.05 -13.91 -2.10
C LEU A 6 4.57 -14.02 -2.26
N LYS A 7 5.12 -15.25 -2.18
CA LYS A 7 6.54 -15.48 -2.39
C LYS A 7 6.98 -15.07 -3.80
N ASN A 8 6.19 -15.43 -4.82
CA ASN A 8 6.52 -15.11 -6.22
C ASN A 8 6.45 -13.59 -6.47
N GLU A 9 5.46 -12.91 -5.91
CA GLU A 9 5.30 -11.45 -6.03
C GLU A 9 6.48 -10.68 -5.39
N LEU A 10 6.96 -11.16 -4.23
CA LEU A 10 8.15 -10.59 -3.59
C LEU A 10 9.41 -10.80 -4.42
N ILE A 11 9.60 -11.99 -5.00
CA ILE A 11 10.75 -12.29 -5.87
C ILE A 11 10.74 -11.35 -7.09
N GLN A 12 9.59 -11.20 -7.76
CA GLN A 12 9.45 -10.27 -8.88
C GLN A 12 9.75 -8.82 -8.48
N THR A 13 9.28 -8.38 -7.31
CA THR A 13 9.56 -7.02 -6.80
C THR A 13 11.07 -6.81 -6.58
N ILE A 14 11.79 -7.83 -6.11
CA ILE A 14 13.26 -7.79 -5.93
C ILE A 14 13.97 -7.69 -7.27
N GLU A 15 13.55 -8.49 -8.26
CA GLU A 15 14.15 -8.48 -9.60
C GLU A 15 13.94 -7.15 -10.33
N GLN A 16 12.74 -6.58 -10.25
CA GLN A 16 12.39 -5.32 -10.91
C GLN A 16 13.00 -4.09 -10.23
N HIS A 17 13.20 -4.15 -8.91
CA HIS A 17 13.61 -3.00 -8.11
C HIS A 17 14.69 -3.33 -7.07
N PRO A 18 15.87 -3.85 -7.44
CA PRO A 18 16.84 -4.42 -6.51
C PRO A 18 17.32 -3.47 -5.40
N LYS A 19 17.29 -2.14 -5.64
CA LYS A 19 17.68 -1.12 -4.64
C LYS A 19 16.50 -0.53 -3.84
N ASN A 20 15.26 -0.79 -4.26
CA ASN A 20 14.04 -0.21 -3.67
C ASN A 20 12.97 -1.26 -3.31
N ALA A 21 13.25 -2.54 -3.53
CA ALA A 21 12.27 -3.63 -3.42
C ALA A 21 11.61 -3.67 -2.04
N MET A 22 12.40 -3.53 -0.97
CA MET A 22 11.88 -3.50 0.40
C MET A 22 10.92 -2.32 0.63
N LYS A 23 11.26 -1.13 0.13
CA LYS A 23 10.40 0.05 0.22
C LYS A 23 9.09 -0.14 -0.55
N ILE A 24 9.16 -0.79 -1.71
CA ILE A 24 7.99 -1.05 -2.56
C ILE A 24 7.09 -2.12 -1.91
N ALA A 25 7.66 -3.21 -1.41
CA ALA A 25 6.93 -4.25 -0.70
C ALA A 25 6.21 -3.69 0.55
N ILE A 26 6.90 -2.90 1.36
CA ILE A 26 6.29 -2.21 2.51
C ILE A 26 5.16 -1.30 2.05
N GLN A 27 5.34 -0.54 0.97
CA GLN A 27 4.29 0.36 0.48
C GLN A 27 3.05 -0.40 0.00
N GLN A 28 3.23 -1.56 -0.66
CA GLN A 28 2.12 -2.41 -1.10
C GLN A 28 1.33 -2.94 0.10
N VAL A 29 2.02 -3.47 1.11
CA VAL A 29 1.38 -3.96 2.35
C VAL A 29 0.69 -2.82 3.10
N GLU A 30 1.34 -1.65 3.23
CA GLU A 30 0.74 -0.47 3.86
C GLU A 30 -0.55 -0.04 3.13
N ASN A 31 -0.55 -0.03 1.80
CA ASN A 31 -1.70 0.37 1.00
C ASN A 31 -2.87 -0.59 1.21
N ALA A 32 -2.62 -1.90 1.08
CA ALA A 32 -3.63 -2.94 1.31
C ALA A 32 -4.21 -2.86 2.73
N LEU A 33 -3.36 -2.66 3.74
CA LEU A 33 -3.81 -2.52 5.13
C LEU A 33 -4.68 -1.29 5.35
N ILE A 34 -4.33 -0.15 4.74
CA ILE A 34 -5.11 1.09 4.84
C ILE A 34 -6.47 0.93 4.14
N GLU A 35 -6.50 0.29 2.98
CA GLU A 35 -7.73 0.03 2.23
C GLU A 35 -8.70 -0.84 3.02
N GLU A 36 -8.24 -1.96 3.56
CA GLU A 36 -9.04 -2.83 4.42
C GLU A 36 -9.54 -2.10 5.67
N ALA A 37 -8.67 -1.32 6.31
CA ALA A 37 -9.07 -0.54 7.48
C ALA A 37 -10.11 0.53 7.15
N LEU A 38 -10.06 1.15 5.97
CA LEU A 38 -11.08 2.07 5.48
C LEU A 38 -12.41 1.36 5.22
N ILE A 39 -12.40 0.17 4.63
CA ILE A 39 -13.60 -0.65 4.39
C ILE A 39 -14.27 -0.98 5.73
N ILE A 40 -13.50 -1.51 6.69
CA ILE A 40 -13.96 -1.84 8.04
C ILE A 40 -14.54 -0.61 8.76
N CYS A 41 -13.91 0.55 8.58
CA CYS A 41 -14.34 1.82 9.17
C CYS A 41 -15.38 2.58 8.33
N ARG A 42 -15.90 1.99 7.25
CA ARG A 42 -16.89 2.59 6.33
C ARG A 42 -16.46 3.97 5.81
N GLY A 43 -15.19 4.11 5.43
CA GLY A 43 -14.62 5.35 4.90
C GLY A 43 -14.35 6.43 5.96
N ASN A 44 -14.60 6.18 7.24
CA ASN A 44 -14.31 7.17 8.29
C ASN A 44 -12.80 7.25 8.56
N ILE A 45 -12.14 8.26 7.99
CA ILE A 45 -10.69 8.49 8.11
C ILE A 45 -10.25 8.62 9.57
N THR A 46 -10.99 9.33 10.41
CA THR A 46 -10.61 9.53 11.82
C THR A 46 -10.68 8.22 12.59
N ARG A 47 -11.71 7.40 12.33
CA ARG A 47 -11.85 6.08 12.95
C ARG A 47 -10.77 5.12 12.46
N THR A 48 -10.50 5.13 11.16
CA THR A 48 -9.43 4.34 10.53
C THR A 48 -8.07 4.67 11.11
N ALA A 49 -7.74 5.96 11.25
CA ALA A 49 -6.48 6.40 11.84
C ALA A 49 -6.33 5.93 13.29
N LYS A 50 -7.41 5.99 14.08
CA LYS A 50 -7.45 5.43 15.45
C LYS A 50 -7.25 3.92 15.44
N THR A 51 -7.92 3.19 14.56
CA THR A 51 -7.79 1.72 14.43
C THR A 51 -6.38 1.30 14.05
N LEU A 52 -5.73 2.04 13.15
CA LEU A 52 -4.35 1.79 12.73
C LEU A 52 -3.29 2.34 13.71
N GLY A 53 -3.71 3.07 14.76
CA GLY A 53 -2.79 3.67 15.74
C GLY A 53 -1.91 4.81 15.18
N ILE A 54 -2.32 5.44 14.09
CA ILE A 54 -1.56 6.52 13.43
C ILE A 54 -2.30 7.86 13.50
N ASN A 55 -1.54 8.95 13.35
CA ASN A 55 -2.14 10.28 13.24
C ASN A 55 -2.98 10.39 11.96
N ARG A 56 -4.18 10.99 12.06
CA ARG A 56 -5.06 11.32 10.91
C ARG A 56 -4.31 12.05 9.78
N ALA A 57 -3.44 13.00 10.11
CA ALA A 57 -2.65 13.74 9.13
C ALA A 57 -1.66 12.82 8.37
N THR A 58 -1.10 11.82 9.06
CA THR A 58 -0.26 10.78 8.46
C THR A 58 -1.06 9.89 7.53
N LEU A 59 -2.24 9.42 7.96
CA LEU A 59 -3.14 8.63 7.12
C LEU A 59 -3.55 9.41 5.85
N GLN A 60 -3.91 10.69 5.98
CA GLN A 60 -4.23 11.53 4.82
C GLN A 60 -3.05 11.71 3.86
N ARG A 61 -1.83 11.89 4.35
CA ARG A 61 -0.62 11.95 3.52
C ARG A 61 -0.40 10.63 2.77
N ARG A 62 -0.60 9.49 3.43
CA ARG A 62 -0.47 8.16 2.83
C ARG A 62 -1.53 7.93 1.75
N LEU A 63 -2.79 8.31 2.01
CA LEU A 63 -3.87 8.23 1.02
C LEU A 63 -3.59 9.08 -0.22
N LYS A 64 -3.18 10.35 -0.05
CA LYS A 64 -2.80 11.22 -1.18
C LYS A 64 -1.66 10.63 -2.00
N LYS A 65 -0.66 10.05 -1.36
CA LYS A 65 0.48 9.41 -2.03
C LYS A 65 0.05 8.19 -2.84
N GLY A 66 -0.90 7.40 -2.34
CA GLY A 66 -1.51 6.29 -3.07
C GLY A 66 -2.23 6.77 -4.34
N SER A 67 -3.12 7.76 -4.22
CA SER A 67 -3.90 8.31 -5.34
C SER A 67 -3.03 9.01 -6.41
N CYS A 68 -1.90 9.61 -6.02
CA CYS A 68 -0.99 10.26 -6.97
C CYS A 68 -0.02 9.27 -7.65
N ASN A 69 0.16 8.05 -7.12
CA ASN A 69 1.04 7.05 -7.71
C ASN A 69 0.38 6.23 -8.85
N GLU A 70 -0.95 6.30 -8.99
CA GLU A 70 -1.67 5.59 -10.07
C GLU A 70 -1.45 6.22 -11.46
N HIS A 71 -0.80 7.39 -11.55
CA HIS A 71 -0.53 8.08 -12.81
C HIS A 71 0.87 7.86 -13.39
N SER A 72 1.74 7.06 -12.76
CA SER A 72 3.11 6.81 -13.27
C SER A 72 3.33 5.44 -13.92
N ASN A 73 2.30 4.60 -14.07
CA ASN A 73 2.47 3.25 -14.64
C ASN A 73 1.43 2.84 -15.72
N ARG A 74 0.97 3.80 -16.53
CA ARG A 74 0.26 3.54 -17.80
C ARG A 74 0.93 4.24 -18.99
N LYS A 75 2.22 3.97 -19.21
CA LYS A 75 2.88 4.23 -20.50
C LYS A 75 3.92 3.15 -20.79
N ILE A 76 3.47 1.93 -21.00
CA ILE A 76 4.08 1.02 -21.99
C ILE A 76 2.94 0.16 -22.54
N GLU A 77 2.34 0.63 -23.63
CA GLU A 77 1.91 -0.10 -24.84
C GLU A 77 1.10 0.85 -25.73
#